data_AF-A0A892IHE2-F1
#
_entry.id   AF-A0A892IHE2-F1
#
_cell.length_a   1.000
_cell.length_b   1.000
_cell.length_c   1.000
_cell.angle_alpha   90.00
_cell.angle_beta   90.00
_cell.angle_gamma   90.00
#
_symmetry.space_group_name_H-M   'P 1'
#
loop_
_entity.id
_entity.type
_entity.pdbx_description
1 polymer ?
#
loop_
_entity_poly.entity_id
_entity_poly.type
_entity_poly.pdbx_seq_one_letter_code
_entity_poly.pdbx_strand_id
1 'polypeptide(L)'
;MYDALFPIAEDLNALDATLSAPDGAQRVARIAAAFDETARRISTATQSAADERERLDLQKLYRGMIAARRIVLTLQERHSARGAAL
;
A
#
# COMPACT_ATOMS: atom_id res chain seq x y z
N MET A 1 13.66 -5.24 -0.25
CA MET A 1 12.47 -5.03 0.63
C MET A 1 11.32 -4.46 -0.15
N TYR A 2 11.54 -3.33 -0.84
CA TYR A 2 10.52 -2.60 -1.62
C TYR A 2 10.16 -3.23 -2.97
N ASP A 3 10.75 -4.37 -3.33
CA ASP A 3 10.59 -5.00 -4.64
C ASP A 3 9.13 -5.34 -4.96
N ALA A 4 8.31 -5.60 -3.94
CA ALA A 4 6.88 -5.83 -4.08
C ALA A 4 6.11 -4.59 -4.56
N LEU A 5 6.69 -3.39 -4.44
CA LEU A 5 6.08 -2.13 -4.91
C LEU A 5 6.31 -1.88 -6.40
N PHE A 6 7.37 -2.44 -7.01
CA PHE A 6 7.67 -2.16 -8.42
C PHE A 6 6.55 -2.55 -9.39
N PRO A 7 5.89 -3.72 -9.24
CA PRO A 7 4.82 -4.11 -10.16
C PRO A 7 3.57 -3.22 -10.09
N ILE A 8 3.40 -2.43 -9.02
CA ILE A 8 2.23 -1.59 -8.78
C ILE A 8 2.53 -0.09 -8.94
N ALA A 9 3.75 0.27 -9.35
CA ALA A 9 4.20 1.66 -9.41
C ALA A 9 3.38 2.51 -10.40
N GLU A 10 3.05 1.95 -11.57
CA GLU A 10 2.21 2.63 -12.56
C GLU A 10 0.80 2.89 -12.03
N ASP A 11 0.18 1.88 -11.41
CA ASP A 11 -1.15 2.00 -10.81
C ASP A 11 -1.17 3.01 -9.64
N LEU A 12 -0.09 3.13 -8.86
CA LEU A 12 0.03 4.17 -7.83
C LEU A 12 0.22 5.57 -8.42
N ASN A 13 1.04 5.70 -9.46
CA ASN A 13 1.30 6.99 -10.12
C ASN A 13 0.04 7.53 -10.82
N ALA A 14 -0.84 6.63 -11.26
CA ALA A 14 -2.08 6.94 -11.96
C ALA A 14 -3.33 6.58 -11.11
N LEU A 15 -3.26 6.74 -9.77
CA LEU A 15 -4.26 6.20 -8.85
C LEU A 15 -5.71 6.57 -9.19
N ASP A 16 -5.99 7.80 -9.62
CA ASP A 16 -7.35 8.21 -10.03
C ASP A 16 -7.86 7.43 -11.26
N ALA A 17 -6.98 7.18 -12.24
CA ALA A 17 -7.29 6.38 -13.41
C ALA A 17 -7.47 4.89 -13.02
N THR A 18 -6.61 4.38 -12.14
CA THR A 18 -6.72 3.02 -11.58
C THR A 18 -8.04 2.82 -10.85
N LEU A 19 -8.48 3.79 -10.04
CA LEU A 19 -9.76 3.74 -9.33
C LEU A 19 -10.96 3.75 -10.28
N SER A 20 -10.85 4.46 -11.41
CA SER A 20 -11.93 4.61 -12.40
C SER A 20 -11.98 3.49 -13.45
N ALA A 21 -10.97 2.62 -13.48
CA ALA A 21 -10.92 1.51 -14.42
C ALA A 21 -11.99 0.44 -14.11
N PRO A 22 -12.51 -0.29 -15.11
CA PRO A 22 -13.45 -1.38 -14.89
C PRO A 22 -12.91 -2.49 -13.96
N ASP A 23 -11.60 -2.72 -13.97
CA ASP A 23 -10.88 -3.65 -13.10
C ASP A 23 -10.23 -2.96 -11.88
N GLY A 24 -10.63 -1.73 -11.57
CA GLY A 24 -10.01 -0.88 -10.54
C GLY A 24 -9.99 -1.51 -9.15
N ALA A 25 -11.06 -2.21 -8.76
CA ALA A 25 -11.10 -2.93 -7.49
C ALA A 25 -10.01 -4.02 -7.39
N GLN A 26 -9.75 -4.74 -8.48
CA GLN A 26 -8.70 -5.77 -8.53
C GLN A 26 -7.29 -5.13 -8.49
N ARG A 27 -7.10 -4.00 -9.18
CA ARG A 27 -5.83 -3.24 -9.16
C ARG A 27 -5.54 -2.68 -7.78
N VAL A 28 -6.53 -2.10 -7.12
CA VAL A 28 -6.43 -1.63 -5.73
C VAL A 28 -6.11 -2.78 -4.78
N ALA A 29 -6.72 -3.96 -4.95
CA ALA A 29 -6.38 -5.13 -4.14
C ALA A 29 -4.91 -5.54 -4.30
N ARG A 30 -4.36 -5.47 -5.53
CA ARG A 30 -2.92 -5.71 -5.78
C ARG A 30 -2.03 -4.66 -5.11
N ILE A 31 -2.39 -3.37 -5.16
CA ILE A 31 -1.68 -2.30 -4.44
C ILE A 31 -1.68 -2.58 -2.93
N ALA A 32 -2.83 -2.90 -2.35
CA ALA A 32 -2.95 -3.20 -0.93
C ALA A 32 -2.09 -4.41 -0.52
N ALA A 33 -2.09 -5.47 -1.33
CA ALA A 33 -1.26 -6.65 -1.10
C ALA A 33 0.24 -6.35 -1.18
N ALA A 34 0.67 -5.47 -2.09
CA ALA A 34 2.06 -5.03 -2.20
C ALA A 34 2.52 -4.25 -0.97
N PHE A 35 1.65 -3.39 -0.40
CA PHE A 35 1.92 -2.71 0.87
C PHE A 35 2.00 -3.70 2.04
N ASP A 36 1.10 -4.67 2.12
CA ASP A 36 1.13 -5.72 3.16
C ASP A 36 2.42 -6.56 3.09
N GLU A 37 2.81 -6.98 1.88
CA GLU A 37 4.04 -7.75 1.67
C GLU A 37 5.29 -6.92 2.03
N THR A 38 5.32 -5.65 1.66
CA THR A 38 6.42 -4.75 2.01
C THR A 38 6.47 -4.53 3.54
N ALA A 39 5.32 -4.31 4.18
CA ALA A 39 5.21 -4.20 5.64
C ALA A 39 5.70 -5.48 6.33
N ARG A 40 5.34 -6.66 5.82
CA ARG A 40 5.82 -7.94 6.33
C ARG A 40 7.34 -8.05 6.26
N ARG A 41 7.95 -7.68 5.13
CA ARG A 41 9.41 -7.65 4.96
C ARG A 41 10.09 -6.66 5.92
N ILE A 42 9.48 -5.48 6.14
CA ILE A 42 9.96 -4.50 7.14
C ILE A 42 9.88 -5.06 8.55
N SER A 43 8.77 -5.71 8.91
CA SER A 43 8.64 -6.37 10.21
C SER A 43 9.72 -7.43 10.43
N THR A 44 10.00 -8.28 9.42
CA THR A 44 11.09 -9.25 9.47
C THR A 44 12.45 -8.56 9.64
N ALA A 45 12.75 -7.51 8.88
CA ALA A 45 14.00 -6.76 9.03
C ALA A 45 14.14 -6.10 10.41
N THR A 46 13.02 -5.62 10.98
CA THR A 46 12.99 -4.99 12.31
C THR A 46 13.43 -5.94 13.42
N GLN A 47 13.15 -7.24 13.28
CA GLN A 47 13.58 -8.28 14.22
C GLN A 47 15.10 -8.52 14.20
N SER A 48 15.78 -8.12 13.13
CA SER A 48 17.23 -8.29 12.93
C SER A 48 17.99 -6.97 12.93
N ALA A 49 17.37 -5.87 13.40
CA ALA A 49 18.01 -4.56 13.46
C ALA A 49 19.24 -4.59 14.37
N ALA A 50 20.34 -4.01 13.90
CA ALA A 50 21.63 -3.97 14.60
C ALA A 50 21.60 -3.07 15.84
N ASP A 51 20.77 -2.01 15.82
CA ASP A 51 20.63 -1.09 16.94
C ASP A 51 19.20 -0.53 17.09
N GLU A 52 18.99 0.25 18.16
CA GLU A 52 17.70 0.88 18.46
C GLU A 52 17.27 1.88 17.39
N ARG A 53 18.23 2.64 16.84
CA ARG A 53 17.93 3.68 15.85
C ARG A 53 17.39 3.05 14.57
N GLU A 54 18.07 2.03 14.06
CA GLU A 54 17.64 1.26 12.89
C GLU A 54 16.25 0.65 13.14
N ARG A 55 16.03 0.09 14.33
CA ARG A 55 14.72 -0.48 14.70
C ARG A 55 13.61 0.57 14.65
N LEU A 56 13.85 1.77 15.20
CA LEU A 56 12.89 2.87 15.19
C LEU A 56 12.59 3.35 13.76
N ASP A 57 13.61 3.44 12.90
CA ASP A 57 13.43 3.83 11.51
C ASP A 57 12.63 2.79 10.72
N LEU A 58 12.91 1.49 10.91
CA LEU A 58 12.12 0.40 10.32
C LEU A 58 10.67 0.41 10.83
N GLN A 59 10.43 0.66 12.12
CA GLN A 59 9.07 0.76 12.67
C GLN A 59 8.27 1.93 12.06
N LYS A 60 8.92 3.07 11.77
CA LYS A 60 8.27 4.19 11.05
C LYS A 60 7.86 3.76 9.65
N LEU A 61 8.74 3.08 8.92
CA LEU A 61 8.46 2.59 7.57
C LEU A 61 7.31 1.56 7.58
N TYR A 62 7.30 0.65 8.55
CA TYR A 62 6.20 -0.31 8.73
C TYR A 62 4.85 0.41 8.90
N ARG A 63 4.77 1.38 9.81
CA ARG A 63 3.55 2.19 10.02
C ARG A 63 3.17 2.95 8.76
N GLY A 64 4.14 3.46 8.01
CA GLY A 64 3.94 4.10 6.71
C GLY A 64 3.25 3.20 5.69
N MET A 65 3.68 1.93 5.58
CA MET A 65 3.03 0.95 4.68
C MET A 65 1.58 0.66 5.07
N ILE A 66 1.32 0.49 6.37
CA ILE A 66 -0.04 0.27 6.88
C ILE A 66 -0.93 1.49 6.62
N ALA A 67 -0.41 2.70 6.81
CA ALA A 67 -1.13 3.94 6.53
C ALA A 67 -1.45 4.08 5.03
N ALA A 68 -0.45 3.86 4.16
CA ALA A 68 -0.63 3.92 2.71
C ALA A 68 -1.70 2.93 2.22
N ARG A 69 -1.67 1.68 2.71
CA ARG A 69 -2.70 0.68 2.44
C ARG A 69 -4.10 1.16 2.84
N ARG A 70 -4.25 1.70 4.05
CA ARG A 70 -5.54 2.22 4.53
C ARG A 70 -6.05 3.35 3.63
N ILE A 71 -5.18 4.28 3.24
CA ILE A 71 -5.54 5.40 2.37
C ILE A 71 -6.09 4.89 1.04
N VAL A 72 -5.39 3.97 0.36
CA VAL A 72 -5.82 3.46 -0.95
C VAL A 72 -7.16 2.73 -0.86
N LEU A 73 -7.36 1.91 0.18
CA LEU A 73 -8.65 1.23 0.39
C LEU A 73 -9.79 2.22 0.65
N THR A 74 -9.58 3.23 1.50
CA THR A 74 -10.59 4.27 1.75
C THR A 74 -10.91 5.07 0.48
N LEU A 75 -9.93 5.32 -0.39
CA LEU A 75 -10.17 5.99 -1.67
C LEU A 75 -11.03 5.13 -2.60
N GLN A 76 -10.80 3.82 -2.65
CA GLN A 76 -11.62 2.87 -3.42
C GLN A 76 -13.05 2.79 -2.88
N GLU A 77 -13.24 2.69 -1.57
CA GLU A 77 -14.57 2.72 -0.94
C GLU A 77 -15.33 3.99 -1.31
N ARG A 78 -14.68 5.16 -1.24
CA ARG A 78 -15.28 6.46 -1.61
C ARG A 78 -15.56 6.59 -3.10
N HIS A 79 -14.77 5.94 -3.96
CA HIS A 79 -15.01 5.92 -5.40
C HIS A 79 -16.21 5.05 -5.73
N SER A 80 -16.27 3.83 -5.18
CA SER A 80 -17.41 2.92 -5.34
C SER A 80 -18.72 3.53 -4.82
N ALA A 81 -18.69 4.23 -3.67
CA ALA A 81 -19.86 4.93 -3.13
C ALA A 81 -20.36 6.06 -4.04
N ARG A 82 -19.45 6.77 -4.73
CA ARG A 82 -19.81 7.81 -5.71
C ARG A 82 -20.41 7.21 -6.99
N GLY A 83 -19.86 6.09 -7.48
CA GLY A 83 -20.41 5.39 -8.63
C GLY A 83 -21.81 4.80 -8.40
N ALA A 84 -22.14 4.43 -7.17
CA ALA A 84 -23.47 3.92 -6.79
C ALA A 84 -24.56 4.99 -6.62
N ALA A 85 -24.18 6.28 -6.58
CA ALA A 85 -25.10 7.40 -6.39
C ALA A 85 -25.52 8.09 -7.71
N LEU A 86 -25.01 7.60 -8.85
CA LEU A 86 -25.31 8.06 -10.21
C LEU A 86 -26.10 6.98 -10.97
#